data_AF-A0A1F8PZT0-F1
#
_entry.id   AF-A0A1F8PZT0-F1
#
_cell.length_a   1.000
_cell.length_b   1.000
_cell.length_c   1.000
_cell.angle_alpha   90.00
_cell.angle_beta   90.00
_cell.angle_gamma   90.00
#
_symmetry.space_group_name_H-M   'P 1'
#
loop_
_entity.id
_entity.type
_entity.pdbx_description
1 polymer ?
#
loop_
_entity_poly.entity_id
_entity_poly.type
_entity_poly.pdbx_seq_one_letter_code
_entity_poly.pdbx_strand_id
1 'polypeptide(L)'
;MQINSSDKPHHEHAQGIVEFALVLPVLLLVMFGVIEVGRMLAIYSSVATASREAARYASASGRSPRNVPYYQDCTGMRAAAQRMGILVGINPNNVTISYDHGPNTGNPFGTCPAGTSTSAVIANLGDRVIIQVLAQYQPFLGLVRMPAFPMWSQSARTIIKDVKIAGTPLALFPTITPSRTSTPANQSPVVIILNPASGSTFNFGAMVDLLGTAIDIPDGDISNKIIWTSSIDGWLGNGASLSLTSLSSGTHTITARATDSSNLTGAASITLIVLPYFTPTFTPTETLTGTPTPTETNTPTITLTPTPGPSPTPTTTFTPTDTPPATDTPTATLTPTATETPTPTPTFTPLPCQIDPGTASRAASKITWRIVNNGPYSYTLFRLTTPWSLIGGKLNQVQFGAATLWIGNDTSAGSTFGPAAAEYIWSPFAPDYTLPVGPGQVKDIGLIWNLAGMSFGGPSIAVFINDSTGTTCSVSIIFP
;
A
#
# COMPACT_ATOMS: atom_id res chain seq x y z
N MET A 1 -6.90 43.15 -74.16
CA MET A 1 -6.19 41.86 -74.05
C MET A 1 -5.81 41.69 -72.58
N GLN A 2 -6.63 40.97 -71.81
CA GLN A 2 -6.36 40.70 -70.39
C GLN A 2 -5.34 39.56 -70.30
N ILE A 3 -4.27 39.78 -69.55
CA ILE A 3 -3.23 38.79 -69.30
C ILE A 3 -3.59 38.15 -67.96
N ASN A 4 -4.04 36.89 -68.00
CA ASN A 4 -4.39 36.13 -66.80
C ASN A 4 -3.15 35.90 -65.94
N SER A 5 -3.31 36.23 -64.66
CA SER A 5 -2.37 35.96 -63.57
C SER A 5 -2.01 34.47 -63.52
N SER A 6 -0.71 34.18 -63.55
CA SER A 6 -0.14 32.85 -63.34
C SER A 6 -0.39 32.42 -61.89
N ASP A 7 -1.16 31.35 -61.72
CA ASP A 7 -1.43 30.71 -60.44
C ASP A 7 -0.13 30.04 -59.95
N LYS A 8 0.40 30.50 -58.82
CA LYS A 8 1.60 29.90 -58.19
C LYS A 8 1.18 28.64 -57.42
N PRO A 9 1.81 27.48 -57.64
CA PRO A 9 1.53 26.30 -56.82
C PRO A 9 1.99 26.56 -55.38
N HIS A 10 1.06 26.46 -54.43
CA HIS A 10 1.33 26.59 -53.00
C HIS A 10 2.26 25.46 -52.52
N HIS A 11 3.47 25.82 -52.09
CA HIS A 11 4.52 24.94 -51.57
C HIS A 11 4.30 24.50 -50.11
N GLU A 12 3.05 24.28 -49.67
CA GLU A 12 2.75 24.09 -48.23
C GLU A 12 2.98 22.65 -47.74
N HIS A 13 3.00 21.64 -48.61
CA HIS A 13 3.15 20.24 -48.20
C HIS A 13 4.58 19.77 -47.92
N ALA A 14 5.60 20.51 -48.38
CA ALA A 14 7.00 20.10 -48.23
C ALA A 14 7.63 20.54 -46.89
N GLN A 15 7.12 21.63 -46.29
CA GLN A 15 7.67 22.17 -45.04
C GLN A 15 7.40 21.24 -43.84
N GLY A 16 6.21 20.63 -43.77
CA GLY A 16 5.86 19.71 -42.68
C GLY A 16 6.73 18.45 -42.61
N ILE A 17 7.24 17.97 -43.75
CA ILE A 17 8.18 16.84 -43.79
C ILE A 17 9.54 17.22 -43.20
N VAL A 18 10.03 18.44 -43.45
CA VAL A 18 11.33 18.91 -42.96
C VAL A 18 11.26 19.17 -41.45
N GLU A 19 10.18 19.78 -40.97
CA GLU A 19 9.95 19.99 -39.53
C GLU A 19 9.85 18.65 -38.78
N PHE A 20 9.12 17.68 -39.33
CA PHE A 20 9.04 16.33 -38.74
C PHE A 20 10.38 15.60 -38.73
N ALA A 21 11.16 15.70 -39.81
CA ALA A 21 12.49 15.09 -39.91
C ALA A 21 13.51 15.66 -38.92
N LEU A 22 13.35 16.94 -38.52
CA LEU A 22 14.20 17.59 -37.51
C LEU A 22 13.74 17.30 -36.08
N VAL A 23 12.43 17.18 -35.84
CA VAL A 23 11.88 16.93 -34.49
C VAL A 23 12.00 15.45 -34.10
N LEU A 24 11.84 14.52 -35.05
CA LEU A 24 11.85 13.08 -34.76
C LEU A 24 13.13 12.58 -34.05
N PRO A 25 14.36 12.94 -34.47
CA PRO A 25 15.57 12.51 -33.78
C PRO A 25 15.68 13.04 -32.35
N VAL A 26 15.24 14.29 -32.12
CA VAL A 26 15.24 14.91 -30.78
C VAL A 26 14.20 14.24 -29.88
N LEU A 27 13.00 14.00 -30.42
CA LEU A 27 11.92 13.29 -29.72
C LEU A 27 12.35 11.87 -29.32
N LEU A 28 12.97 11.13 -30.25
CA LEU A 28 13.49 9.79 -29.97
C LEU A 28 14.59 9.82 -28.90
N LEU A 29 15.52 10.78 -28.96
CA LEU A 29 16.56 10.94 -27.93
C LEU A 29 15.95 11.17 -26.54
N VAL A 30 14.93 12.03 -26.44
CA VAL A 30 14.23 12.29 -25.18
C VAL A 30 13.48 11.05 -24.69
N MET A 31 12.71 10.37 -25.55
CA MET A 31 12.00 9.14 -25.16
C MET A 31 12.97 8.05 -24.69
N PHE A 32 14.06 7.82 -25.43
CA PHE A 32 15.08 6.85 -25.04
C PHE A 32 15.78 7.24 -23.74
N GLY A 33 16.04 8.54 -23.51
CA GLY A 33 16.56 9.04 -22.24
C GLY A 33 15.64 8.73 -21.07
N VAL A 34 14.33 8.98 -21.21
CA VAL A 34 13.33 8.66 -20.17
C VAL A 34 13.27 7.15 -19.91
N ILE A 35 13.32 6.32 -20.95
CA ILE A 35 13.31 4.86 -20.81
C ILE A 35 14.54 4.35 -20.05
N GLU A 36 15.75 4.84 -20.38
CA GLU A 36 16.97 4.41 -19.70
C GLU A 36 17.02 4.88 -18.24
N VAL A 37 16.59 6.12 -17.95
CA VAL A 37 16.49 6.61 -16.57
C VAL A 37 15.45 5.81 -15.78
N GLY A 38 14.30 5.50 -16.37
CA GLY A 38 13.27 4.66 -15.75
C GLY A 38 13.80 3.26 -15.42
N ARG A 39 14.53 2.64 -16.36
CA ARG A 39 15.16 1.33 -16.14
C ARG A 39 16.25 1.38 -15.08
N MET A 40 17.07 2.44 -15.03
CA MET A 40 18.07 2.64 -13.99
C MET A 40 17.42 2.70 -12.60
N LEU A 41 16.35 3.49 -12.46
CA LEU A 41 15.60 3.60 -11.20
C LEU A 41 14.96 2.27 -10.80
N ALA A 42 14.39 1.52 -11.75
CA ALA A 42 13.82 0.21 -11.50
C ALA A 42 14.87 -0.79 -10.98
N ILE A 43 16.07 -0.80 -11.59
CA ILE A 43 17.18 -1.65 -11.14
C ILE A 43 17.64 -1.23 -9.74
N TYR A 44 17.80 0.06 -9.46
CA TYR A 44 18.19 0.55 -8.14
C TYR A 44 17.17 0.14 -7.06
N SER A 45 15.88 0.32 -7.33
CA SER A 45 14.80 -0.06 -6.42
C SER A 45 14.76 -1.57 -6.16
N SER A 46 15.00 -2.39 -7.19
CA SER A 46 15.12 -3.85 -7.05
C SER A 46 16.33 -4.25 -6.19
N VAL A 47 17.51 -3.65 -6.42
CA VAL A 47 18.72 -3.92 -5.62
C VAL A 47 18.54 -3.50 -4.15
N ALA A 48 17.88 -2.36 -3.90
CA ALA A 48 17.58 -1.88 -2.56
C ALA A 48 16.55 -2.76 -1.83
N THR A 49 15.57 -3.28 -2.55
CA THR A 49 14.57 -4.20 -1.98
C THR A 49 15.18 -5.57 -1.70
N ALA A 50 16.04 -6.07 -2.60
CA ALA A 50 16.76 -7.33 -2.44
C ALA A 50 17.68 -7.34 -1.21
N SER A 51 18.43 -6.26 -0.96
CA SER A 51 19.31 -6.17 0.22
C SER A 51 18.50 -6.18 1.53
N ARG A 52 17.38 -5.46 1.57
CA ARG A 52 16.47 -5.40 2.72
C ARG A 52 15.80 -6.74 3.02
N GLU A 53 15.32 -7.43 1.99
CA GLU A 53 14.64 -8.71 2.15
C GLU A 53 15.61 -9.82 2.58
N ALA A 54 16.82 -9.85 2.02
CA ALA A 54 17.85 -10.76 2.48
C ALA A 54 18.27 -10.50 3.94
N ALA A 55 18.40 -9.22 4.34
CA ALA A 55 18.70 -8.87 5.72
C ALA A 55 17.54 -9.25 6.67
N ARG A 56 16.29 -9.09 6.23
CA ARG A 56 15.09 -9.52 6.96
C ARG A 56 15.10 -11.02 7.19
N TYR A 57 15.33 -11.80 6.13
CA TYR A 57 15.46 -13.25 6.20
C TYR A 57 16.53 -13.68 7.21
N ALA A 58 17.71 -13.06 7.17
CA ALA A 58 18.83 -13.38 8.04
C ALA A 58 18.55 -13.10 9.54
N SER A 59 17.79 -12.04 9.83
CA SER A 59 17.42 -11.64 11.20
C SER A 59 16.25 -12.43 11.81
N ALA A 60 15.63 -13.33 11.05
CA ALA A 60 14.53 -14.15 11.55
C ALA A 60 15.00 -15.06 12.71
N SER A 61 14.16 -15.20 13.73
CA SER A 61 14.43 -16.12 14.83
C SER A 61 14.16 -17.57 14.42
N GLY A 62 14.86 -18.50 15.07
CA GLY A 62 14.70 -19.94 14.81
C GLY A 62 15.63 -20.47 13.73
N ARG A 63 15.22 -21.55 13.07
CA ARG A 63 16.03 -22.29 12.10
C ARG A 63 15.37 -22.28 10.71
N SER A 64 16.21 -22.21 9.70
CA SER A 64 15.86 -22.36 8.30
C SER A 64 15.41 -23.81 7.99
N PRO A 65 14.81 -24.07 6.81
CA PRO A 65 14.50 -25.42 6.34
C PRO A 65 15.70 -26.39 6.31
N ARG A 66 16.93 -25.87 6.35
CA ARG A 66 18.18 -26.65 6.43
C ARG A 66 18.62 -26.95 7.86
N ASN A 67 17.77 -26.68 8.85
CA ASN A 67 18.05 -26.89 10.27
C ASN A 67 19.28 -26.11 10.79
N VAL A 68 19.65 -25.02 10.13
CA VAL A 68 20.64 -24.04 10.62
C VAL A 68 19.93 -22.73 10.99
N PRO A 69 20.40 -21.99 12.00
CA PRO A 69 19.92 -20.64 12.30
C PRO A 69 19.83 -19.77 11.03
N TYR A 70 18.81 -18.94 10.93
CA TYR A 70 18.60 -18.10 9.74
C TYR A 70 19.81 -17.21 9.40
N TYR A 71 20.46 -16.65 10.42
CA TYR A 71 21.68 -15.85 10.24
C TYR A 71 22.87 -16.68 9.75
N GLN A 72 22.83 -18.02 9.78
CA GLN A 72 23.87 -18.89 9.22
C GLN A 72 23.50 -19.43 7.84
N ASP A 73 22.26 -19.23 7.37
CA ASP A 73 21.78 -19.76 6.09
C ASP A 73 22.15 -18.84 4.91
N CYS A 74 23.39 -18.95 4.42
CA CYS A 74 23.90 -18.13 3.32
C CYS A 74 23.10 -18.32 2.03
N THR A 75 22.71 -19.54 1.67
CA THR A 75 21.89 -19.75 0.47
C THR A 75 20.48 -19.20 0.65
N GLY A 76 19.91 -19.29 1.85
CA GLY A 76 18.59 -18.72 2.15
C GLY A 76 18.57 -17.21 1.98
N MET A 77 19.60 -16.53 2.49
CA MET A 77 19.80 -15.09 2.30
C MET A 77 19.97 -14.71 0.82
N ARG A 78 20.75 -15.47 0.05
CA ARG A 78 20.93 -15.23 -1.39
C ARG A 78 19.64 -15.47 -2.17
N ALA A 79 18.92 -16.54 -1.87
CA ALA A 79 17.63 -16.83 -2.48
C ALA A 79 16.59 -15.73 -2.16
N ALA A 80 16.59 -15.20 -0.94
CA ALA A 80 15.75 -14.08 -0.56
C ALA A 80 16.07 -12.82 -1.39
N ALA A 81 17.35 -12.51 -1.61
CA ALA A 81 17.75 -11.41 -2.51
C ALA A 81 17.31 -11.67 -3.97
N GLN A 82 17.47 -12.89 -4.46
CA GLN A 82 17.13 -13.25 -5.84
C GLN A 82 15.63 -13.15 -6.15
N ARG A 83 14.76 -13.49 -5.18
CA ARG A 83 13.30 -13.37 -5.34
C ARG A 83 12.84 -11.95 -5.64
N MET A 84 13.55 -10.94 -5.13
CA MET A 84 13.24 -9.52 -5.39
C MET A 84 13.87 -9.00 -6.69
N GLY A 85 14.66 -9.83 -7.37
CA GLY A 85 15.48 -9.47 -8.52
C GLY A 85 15.11 -10.15 -9.84
N ILE A 86 13.94 -10.78 -9.96
CA ILE A 86 13.55 -11.59 -11.13
C ILE A 86 13.65 -10.82 -12.45
N LEU A 87 13.30 -9.53 -12.46
CA LEU A 87 13.36 -8.69 -13.66
C LEU A 87 14.78 -8.20 -14.00
N VAL A 88 15.70 -8.21 -13.03
CA VAL A 88 17.04 -7.61 -13.12
C VAL A 88 18.14 -8.68 -13.21
N GLY A 89 17.85 -9.92 -12.83
CA GLY A 89 18.79 -11.02 -12.86
C GLY A 89 19.88 -10.90 -11.79
N ILE A 90 19.51 -10.71 -10.52
CA ILE A 90 20.47 -10.66 -9.41
C ILE A 90 21.22 -11.99 -9.33
N ASN A 91 22.53 -11.95 -9.62
CA ASN A 91 23.41 -13.10 -9.48
C ASN A 91 23.70 -13.34 -7.99
N PRO A 92 23.51 -14.58 -7.46
CA PRO A 92 23.75 -14.86 -6.04
C PRO A 92 25.21 -14.66 -5.62
N ASN A 93 26.17 -14.70 -6.55
CA ASN A 93 27.58 -14.40 -6.29
C ASN A 93 27.83 -12.89 -6.05
N ASN A 94 26.91 -12.03 -6.47
CA ASN A 94 26.98 -10.58 -6.26
C ASN A 94 26.26 -10.15 -4.96
N VAL A 95 25.92 -11.10 -4.10
CA VAL A 95 25.34 -10.87 -2.78
C VAL A 95 26.41 -11.18 -1.73
N THR A 96 27.01 -10.13 -1.21
CA THR A 96 28.01 -10.19 -0.14
C THR A 96 27.31 -10.14 1.20
N ILE A 97 27.66 -11.07 2.08
CA ILE A 97 27.05 -11.24 3.40
C ILE A 97 28.17 -11.19 4.44
N SER A 98 28.07 -10.26 5.38
CA SER A 98 29.05 -10.05 6.44
C SER A 98 28.39 -9.79 7.79
N TYR A 99 29.16 -9.88 8.87
CA TYR A 99 28.65 -9.72 10.24
C TYR A 99 29.53 -8.74 11.03
N ASP A 100 28.91 -7.84 11.78
CA ASP A 100 29.59 -6.90 12.68
C ASP A 100 28.94 -6.85 14.07
N HIS A 101 29.63 -6.25 15.05
CA HIS A 101 29.14 -6.12 16.42
C HIS A 101 28.26 -4.86 16.63
N GLY A 102 27.85 -4.19 15.55
CA GLY A 102 27.16 -2.90 15.63
C GLY A 102 27.73 -1.83 14.69
N PRO A 103 27.07 -0.66 14.58
CA PRO A 103 27.56 0.43 13.76
C PRO A 103 28.89 0.96 14.31
N ASN A 104 29.84 1.23 13.41
CA ASN A 104 31.17 1.77 13.72
C ASN A 104 32.09 0.84 14.54
N THR A 105 31.82 -0.47 14.61
CA THR A 105 32.67 -1.41 15.37
C THR A 105 33.88 -1.95 14.60
N GLY A 106 34.20 -1.38 13.42
CA GLY A 106 35.34 -1.80 12.60
C GLY A 106 35.01 -2.90 11.58
N ASN A 107 36.01 -3.70 11.22
CA ASN A 107 35.89 -4.72 10.16
C ASN A 107 34.89 -5.83 10.54
N PRO A 108 34.21 -6.45 9.56
CA PRO A 108 33.34 -7.58 9.82
C PRO A 108 34.10 -8.73 10.49
N PHE A 109 33.53 -9.31 11.55
CA PHE A 109 34.14 -10.44 12.26
C PHE A 109 33.87 -11.79 11.55
N GLY A 110 32.94 -11.80 10.60
CA GLY A 110 32.59 -12.98 9.84
C GLY A 110 32.01 -12.64 8.47
N THR A 111 32.05 -13.61 7.56
CA THR A 111 31.40 -13.51 6.26
C THR A 111 30.75 -14.84 5.88
N CYS A 112 29.86 -14.78 4.88
CA CYS A 112 29.30 -15.92 4.16
C CYS A 112 29.93 -15.89 2.76
N PRO A 113 30.99 -16.67 2.47
CA PRO A 113 31.64 -16.66 1.16
C PRO A 113 30.69 -17.04 0.02
N ALA A 114 30.92 -16.53 -1.18
CA ALA A 114 30.12 -16.90 -2.36
C ALA A 114 30.20 -18.42 -2.60
N GLY A 115 29.07 -19.03 -2.98
CA GLY A 115 28.97 -20.47 -3.24
C GLY A 115 28.81 -21.36 -2.00
N THR A 116 28.91 -20.85 -0.77
CA THR A 116 28.63 -21.65 0.43
C THR A 116 27.15 -21.71 0.75
N SER A 117 26.69 -22.86 1.25
CA SER A 117 25.30 -23.05 1.68
C SER A 117 25.03 -22.46 3.06
N THR A 118 26.00 -22.59 3.97
CA THR A 118 25.90 -22.16 5.36
C THR A 118 27.20 -21.48 5.81
N SER A 119 27.12 -20.68 6.88
CA SER A 119 28.29 -20.09 7.53
C SER A 119 28.45 -20.62 8.95
N ALA A 120 29.70 -20.86 9.34
CA ALA A 120 30.07 -21.24 10.70
C ALA A 120 30.21 -20.03 11.64
N VAL A 121 29.75 -18.85 11.23
CA VAL A 121 29.78 -17.65 12.05
C VAL A 121 28.95 -17.83 13.31
N ILE A 122 29.56 -17.55 14.46
CA ILE A 122 28.89 -17.55 15.76
C ILE A 122 28.62 -16.08 16.11
N ALA A 123 27.37 -15.66 15.97
CA ALA A 123 26.93 -14.32 16.32
C ALA A 123 26.40 -14.26 17.77
N ASN A 124 26.59 -13.12 18.42
CA ASN A 124 26.01 -12.77 19.71
C ASN A 124 24.68 -12.03 19.55
N LEU A 125 23.91 -11.96 20.65
CA LEU A 125 22.70 -11.13 20.67
C LEU A 125 23.13 -9.67 20.55
N GLY A 126 22.58 -8.96 19.57
CA GLY A 126 22.95 -7.57 19.30
C GLY A 126 23.94 -7.39 18.13
N ASP A 127 24.60 -8.46 17.68
CA ASP A 127 25.40 -8.43 16.45
C ASP A 127 24.49 -8.21 15.24
N ARG A 128 25.05 -7.70 14.15
CA ARG A 128 24.27 -7.40 12.94
C ARG A 128 24.78 -8.22 11.78
N VAL A 129 23.83 -8.67 10.96
CA VAL A 129 24.10 -9.19 9.63
C VAL A 129 23.95 -8.05 8.63
N ILE A 130 24.93 -7.93 7.74
CA ILE A 130 25.02 -6.89 6.73
C ILE A 130 25.01 -7.57 5.37
N ILE A 131 24.04 -7.19 4.55
CA ILE A 131 23.88 -7.71 3.19
C ILE A 131 24.12 -6.58 2.21
N GLN A 132 25.08 -6.79 1.31
CA GLN A 132 25.33 -5.93 0.17
C GLN A 132 24.95 -6.66 -1.11
N VAL A 133 24.08 -6.06 -1.90
CA VAL A 133 23.67 -6.57 -3.20
C VAL A 133 24.25 -5.68 -4.29
N LEU A 134 24.89 -6.29 -5.28
CA LEU A 134 25.51 -5.62 -6.42
C LEU A 134 24.81 -6.04 -7.73
N ALA A 135 24.42 -5.07 -8.54
CA ALA A 135 23.97 -5.27 -9.91
C ALA A 135 24.78 -4.39 -10.88
N GLN A 136 24.98 -4.86 -12.11
CA GLN A 136 25.65 -4.09 -13.15
C GLN A 136 24.58 -3.41 -14.01
N TYR A 137 24.61 -2.08 -14.07
CA TYR A 137 23.78 -1.34 -15.00
C TYR A 137 24.53 -1.23 -16.34
N GLN A 138 23.96 -1.82 -17.39
CA GLN A 138 24.44 -1.66 -18.76
C GLN A 138 23.34 -1.00 -19.60
N PRO A 139 23.58 0.17 -20.22
CA PRO A 139 22.63 0.79 -21.15
C PRO A 139 22.28 -0.19 -22.27
N PHE A 140 20.99 -0.29 -22.61
CA PHE A 140 20.55 -1.14 -23.72
C PHE A 140 20.80 -0.44 -25.06
N LEU A 141 20.71 0.88 -25.07
CA LEU A 141 20.91 1.69 -26.26
C LEU A 141 22.36 2.16 -26.37
N GLY A 142 23.08 1.65 -27.37
CA GLY A 142 24.45 2.04 -27.69
C GLY A 142 24.62 3.45 -28.26
N LEU A 143 23.59 4.30 -28.22
CA LEU A 143 23.63 5.69 -28.69
C LEU A 143 24.68 6.52 -27.93
N VAL A 144 24.88 6.20 -26.65
CA VAL A 144 25.99 6.73 -25.83
C VAL A 144 26.77 5.52 -25.32
N ARG A 145 28.01 5.33 -25.80
CA ARG A 145 28.93 4.29 -25.28
C ARG A 145 29.30 4.60 -23.82
N MET A 146 28.40 4.34 -22.88
CA MET A 146 28.74 4.32 -21.47
C MET A 146 29.12 2.89 -21.06
N PRO A 147 30.25 2.70 -20.37
CA PRO A 147 30.60 1.39 -19.82
C PRO A 147 29.56 0.99 -18.76
N ALA A 148 29.39 -0.33 -18.57
CA ALA A 148 28.57 -0.82 -17.48
C ALA A 148 29.15 -0.33 -16.14
N PHE A 149 28.29 0.12 -15.23
CA PHE A 149 28.71 0.58 -13.91
C PHE A 149 27.98 -0.16 -12.78
N PRO A 150 28.65 -0.38 -11.64
CA PRO A 150 28.06 -1.07 -10.51
C PRO A 150 27.02 -0.19 -9.80
N MET A 151 25.85 -0.76 -9.54
CA MET A 151 24.88 -0.24 -8.59
C MET A 151 24.81 -1.19 -7.41
N TRP A 152 24.94 -0.65 -6.20
CA TRP A 152 24.91 -1.45 -4.99
C TRP A 152 24.00 -0.85 -3.94
N SER A 153 23.43 -1.71 -3.10
CA SER A 153 22.69 -1.32 -1.91
C SER A 153 23.08 -2.23 -0.75
N GLN A 154 23.17 -1.64 0.43
CA GLN A 154 23.52 -2.33 1.66
C GLN A 154 22.40 -2.17 2.69
N SER A 155 22.04 -3.27 3.33
CA SER A 155 21.08 -3.27 4.44
C SER A 155 21.63 -4.10 5.58
N ALA A 156 21.42 -3.64 6.82
CA ALA A 156 21.86 -4.34 8.02
C ALA A 156 20.69 -4.55 8.96
N ARG A 157 20.65 -5.70 9.65
CA ARG A 157 19.69 -5.98 10.72
C ARG A 157 20.36 -6.68 11.88
N THR A 158 19.87 -6.40 13.08
CA THR A 158 20.33 -7.04 14.32
C THR A 158 19.85 -8.48 14.38
N ILE A 159 20.75 -9.38 14.79
CA ILE A 159 20.49 -10.80 15.01
C ILE A 159 19.88 -10.95 16.40
N ILE A 160 18.70 -11.58 16.43
CA ILE A 160 17.97 -11.89 17.66
C ILE A 160 18.15 -13.39 17.93
N LYS A 161 18.87 -13.73 19.00
CA LYS A 161 19.06 -15.12 19.47
C LYS A 161 18.78 -15.25 20.96
N ASP A 162 18.47 -16.46 21.40
CA ASP A 162 18.33 -16.82 22.83
C ASP A 162 17.32 -15.95 23.61
N VAL A 163 16.25 -15.49 22.94
CA VAL A 163 15.18 -14.75 23.60
C VAL A 163 14.44 -15.69 24.53
N LYS A 164 14.65 -15.50 25.84
CA LYS A 164 13.83 -16.14 26.87
C LYS A 164 12.42 -15.54 26.79
N ILE A 165 11.48 -16.32 26.28
CA ILE A 165 10.06 -16.00 26.39
C ILE A 165 9.69 -16.21 27.86
N ALA A 166 9.61 -15.13 28.63
CA ALA A 166 9.13 -15.18 30.00
C ALA A 166 7.63 -15.48 29.98
N GLY A 167 7.27 -16.77 30.06
CA GLY A 167 5.94 -17.17 30.50
C GLY A 167 5.73 -16.69 31.93
N THR A 168 4.57 -16.14 32.24
CA THR A 168 4.19 -15.69 33.58
C THR A 168 4.43 -16.84 34.59
N PRO A 169 5.19 -16.62 35.69
CA PRO A 169 5.44 -17.69 36.64
C PRO A 169 4.16 -18.01 37.41
N LEU A 170 3.73 -19.27 37.39
CA LEU A 170 2.70 -19.76 38.31
C LEU A 170 3.25 -19.74 39.75
N ALA A 171 2.35 -19.46 40.67
CA ALA A 171 2.59 -19.02 42.05
C ALA A 171 3.48 -19.94 42.91
N LEU A 172 4.10 -19.27 43.89
CA LEU A 172 4.95 -19.76 44.98
C LEU A 172 4.43 -21.01 45.71
N PHE A 173 5.12 -22.15 45.57
CA PHE A 173 5.29 -23.15 46.66
C PHE A 173 6.61 -23.91 46.47
N PRO A 174 7.47 -24.07 47.50
CA PRO A 174 8.60 -24.96 47.44
C PRO A 174 8.18 -26.34 47.96
N THR A 175 8.13 -27.35 47.09
CA THR A 175 8.26 -28.74 47.51
C THR A 175 9.00 -29.50 46.42
N ILE A 176 10.29 -29.72 46.68
CA ILE A 176 11.14 -30.61 45.90
C ILE A 176 10.68 -32.04 46.13
N THR A 177 10.06 -32.63 45.11
CA THR A 177 9.88 -34.07 44.95
C THR A 177 10.15 -34.38 43.49
N PRO A 178 11.08 -35.29 43.13
CA PRO A 178 11.37 -35.60 41.75
C PRO A 178 10.22 -36.43 41.18
N SER A 179 9.26 -35.77 40.54
CA SER A 179 8.17 -36.44 39.85
C SER A 179 8.45 -36.47 38.35
N ARG A 180 8.63 -37.70 37.87
CA ARG A 180 8.51 -38.22 36.50
C ARG A 180 8.09 -37.19 35.44
N THR A 181 8.94 -37.05 34.42
CA THR A 181 8.76 -36.30 33.17
C THR A 181 7.31 -36.34 32.68
N SER A 182 6.51 -35.32 32.99
CA SER A 182 5.22 -35.11 32.34
C SER A 182 5.51 -34.49 30.98
N THR A 183 5.27 -35.25 29.91
CA THR A 183 5.15 -34.69 28.56
C THR A 183 4.21 -33.49 28.61
N PRO A 184 4.54 -32.36 27.94
CA PRO A 184 3.66 -31.20 27.88
C PRO A 184 2.25 -31.65 27.48
N ALA A 185 1.22 -31.14 28.16
CA ALA A 185 -0.15 -31.39 27.75
C ALA A 185 -0.35 -30.87 26.32
N ASN A 186 -0.98 -31.68 25.45
CA ASN A 186 -1.21 -31.29 24.07
C ASN A 186 -2.13 -30.06 23.99
N GLN A 187 -1.86 -29.16 23.05
CA GLN A 187 -2.64 -27.94 22.81
C GLN A 187 -3.22 -27.98 21.40
N SER A 188 -4.21 -27.14 21.11
CA SER A 188 -4.73 -27.02 19.74
C SER A 188 -3.64 -26.53 18.78
N PRO A 189 -3.60 -27.01 17.53
CA PRO A 189 -2.60 -26.59 16.56
C PRO A 189 -2.73 -25.10 16.20
N VAL A 190 -1.61 -24.42 15.96
CA VAL A 190 -1.59 -23.03 15.49
C VAL A 190 -1.67 -23.02 13.97
N VAL A 191 -2.79 -22.54 13.43
CA VAL A 191 -3.04 -22.43 11.99
C VAL A 191 -2.85 -20.99 11.53
N ILE A 192 -2.14 -20.78 10.42
CA ILE A 192 -1.93 -19.47 9.81
C ILE A 192 -2.21 -19.57 8.30
N ILE A 193 -2.97 -18.61 7.77
CA ILE A 193 -3.16 -18.46 6.33
C ILE A 193 -2.13 -17.46 5.82
N LEU A 194 -1.26 -17.93 4.91
CA LEU A 194 -0.17 -17.15 4.31
C LEU A 194 -0.60 -16.44 3.04
N ASN A 195 -1.50 -17.05 2.26
CA ASN A 195 -2.03 -16.49 1.02
C ASN A 195 -3.46 -16.98 0.76
N PRO A 196 -4.34 -16.16 0.15
CA PRO A 196 -4.19 -14.73 -0.11
C PRO A 196 -4.26 -13.90 1.18
N ALA A 197 -3.87 -12.62 1.10
CA ALA A 197 -4.07 -11.71 2.22
C ALA A 197 -5.57 -11.47 2.46
N SER A 198 -5.98 -11.27 3.71
CA SER A 198 -7.38 -10.95 4.01
C SER A 198 -7.80 -9.64 3.32
N GLY A 199 -8.98 -9.64 2.71
CA GLY A 199 -9.52 -8.55 1.89
C GLY A 199 -9.12 -8.58 0.42
N SER A 200 -8.39 -9.60 -0.06
CA SER A 200 -7.99 -9.71 -1.47
C SER A 200 -9.20 -9.81 -2.42
N THR A 201 -9.08 -9.22 -3.60
CA THR A 201 -10.14 -9.19 -4.62
C THR A 201 -9.71 -9.94 -5.87
N PHE A 202 -10.58 -10.79 -6.42
CA PHE A 202 -10.36 -11.59 -7.61
C PHE A 202 -11.53 -11.44 -8.59
N ASN A 203 -11.27 -11.59 -9.89
CA ASN A 203 -12.35 -11.69 -10.89
C ASN A 203 -12.90 -13.12 -10.92
N PHE A 204 -14.18 -13.31 -11.25
CA PHE A 204 -14.74 -14.63 -11.48
C PHE A 204 -13.89 -15.43 -12.49
N GLY A 205 -13.56 -16.67 -12.13
CA GLY A 205 -12.70 -17.55 -12.93
C GLY A 205 -11.19 -17.31 -12.79
N ALA A 206 -10.76 -16.30 -12.01
CA ALA A 206 -9.35 -16.12 -11.69
C ALA A 206 -8.83 -17.25 -10.78
N MET A 207 -7.56 -17.59 -10.96
CA MET A 207 -6.88 -18.55 -10.09
C MET A 207 -6.61 -17.92 -8.71
N VAL A 208 -6.99 -18.62 -7.65
CA VAL A 208 -6.78 -18.23 -6.25
C VAL A 208 -5.96 -19.31 -5.56
N ASP A 209 -4.76 -18.94 -5.14
CA ASP A 209 -3.86 -19.83 -4.41
C ASP A 209 -4.02 -19.64 -2.90
N LEU A 210 -4.57 -20.66 -2.25
CA LEU A 210 -4.62 -20.79 -0.80
C LEU A 210 -3.33 -21.42 -0.31
N LEU A 211 -2.65 -20.76 0.62
CA LEU A 211 -1.45 -21.26 1.28
C LEU A 211 -1.59 -21.08 2.78
N GLY A 212 -1.29 -22.11 3.57
CA GLY A 212 -1.37 -22.06 5.02
C GLY A 212 -0.43 -23.04 5.71
N THR A 213 -0.16 -22.77 6.97
CA THR A 213 0.65 -23.62 7.85
C THR A 213 -0.14 -24.01 9.10
N ALA A 214 0.14 -25.20 9.63
CA ALA A 214 -0.43 -25.70 10.88
C ALA A 214 0.67 -26.36 11.71
N ILE A 215 1.05 -25.73 12.82
CA ILE A 215 2.11 -26.21 13.71
C ILE A 215 1.52 -26.60 15.06
N ASP A 216 1.84 -27.81 15.51
CA ASP A 216 1.41 -28.38 16.77
C ASP A 216 2.59 -28.81 17.63
N ILE A 217 2.46 -28.74 18.95
CA ILE A 217 3.41 -29.36 19.89
C ILE A 217 2.60 -30.34 20.75
N PRO A 218 2.82 -31.66 20.63
CA PRO A 218 4.06 -32.30 20.18
C PRO A 218 4.09 -32.79 18.73
N ASP A 219 3.00 -32.70 17.95
CA ASP A 219 2.91 -33.39 16.64
C ASP A 219 3.79 -32.78 15.52
N GLY A 220 4.30 -31.57 15.70
CA GLY A 220 5.15 -30.88 14.75
C GLY A 220 4.35 -30.21 13.62
N ASP A 221 4.88 -30.24 12.40
CA ASP A 221 4.21 -29.64 11.24
C ASP A 221 3.12 -30.60 10.71
N ILE A 222 1.86 -30.18 10.85
CA ILE A 222 0.68 -30.90 10.38
C ILE A 222 -0.03 -30.15 9.24
N SER A 223 0.68 -29.28 8.51
CA SER A 223 0.10 -28.44 7.44
C SER A 223 -0.56 -29.27 6.32
N ASN A 224 -0.13 -30.51 6.09
CA ASN A 224 -0.76 -31.43 5.15
C ASN A 224 -2.18 -31.88 5.56
N LYS A 225 -2.55 -31.71 6.84
CA LYS A 225 -3.88 -32.02 7.39
C LYS A 225 -4.84 -30.82 7.38
N ILE A 226 -4.44 -29.66 6.85
CA ILE A 226 -5.31 -28.50 6.75
C ILE A 226 -6.50 -28.85 5.84
N ILE A 227 -7.71 -28.49 6.28
CA ILE A 227 -8.96 -28.56 5.52
C ILE A 227 -9.41 -27.13 5.26
N TRP A 228 -9.65 -26.80 4.00
CA TRP A 228 -10.09 -25.48 3.56
C TRP A 228 -11.60 -25.49 3.30
N THR A 229 -12.27 -24.46 3.81
CA THR A 229 -13.71 -24.24 3.61
C THR A 229 -13.99 -22.78 3.28
N SER A 230 -15.09 -22.55 2.56
CA SER A 230 -15.63 -21.25 2.21
C SER A 230 -17.01 -21.09 2.81
N SER A 231 -17.34 -19.89 3.27
CA SER A 231 -18.70 -19.54 3.70
C SER A 231 -19.75 -19.62 2.59
N ILE A 232 -19.36 -19.60 1.32
CA ILE A 232 -20.26 -19.68 0.17
C ILE A 232 -20.18 -21.05 -0.50
N ASP A 233 -18.97 -21.49 -0.89
CA ASP A 233 -18.79 -22.71 -1.68
C ASP A 233 -18.63 -23.98 -0.82
N GLY A 234 -18.60 -23.85 0.51
CA GLY A 234 -18.44 -24.98 1.41
C GLY A 234 -17.02 -25.56 1.33
N TRP A 235 -16.90 -26.88 1.17
CA TRP A 235 -15.59 -27.54 1.17
C TRP A 235 -14.80 -27.21 -0.10
N LEU A 236 -13.55 -26.76 0.07
CA LEU A 236 -12.68 -26.36 -1.03
C LEU A 236 -11.57 -27.37 -1.33
N GLY A 237 -11.04 -28.04 -0.30
CA GLY A 237 -9.93 -28.96 -0.45
C GLY A 237 -9.15 -29.21 0.84
N ASN A 238 -8.03 -29.92 0.73
CA ASN A 238 -7.13 -30.21 1.83
C ASN A 238 -5.66 -30.02 1.44
N GLY A 239 -4.80 -29.83 2.45
CA GLY A 239 -3.36 -29.64 2.31
C GLY A 239 -2.89 -28.21 2.56
N ALA A 240 -1.57 -28.04 2.64
CA ALA A 240 -0.93 -26.75 2.95
C ALA A 240 -1.09 -25.73 1.83
N SER A 241 -1.25 -26.18 0.58
CA SER A 241 -1.41 -25.36 -0.61
C SER A 241 -2.52 -25.91 -1.51
N LEU A 242 -3.40 -25.04 -2.01
CA LEU A 242 -4.49 -25.39 -2.90
C LEU A 242 -4.75 -24.26 -3.91
N SER A 243 -4.78 -24.58 -5.20
CA SER A 243 -5.13 -23.62 -6.26
C SER A 243 -6.57 -23.85 -6.72
N LEU A 244 -7.38 -22.79 -6.70
CA LEU A 244 -8.80 -22.82 -7.05
C LEU A 244 -9.06 -21.92 -8.25
N THR A 245 -9.93 -22.34 -9.18
CA THR A 245 -10.34 -21.51 -10.33
C THR A 245 -11.84 -21.27 -10.39
N SER A 246 -12.59 -21.77 -9.41
CA SER A 246 -14.05 -21.87 -9.47
C SER A 246 -14.76 -21.34 -8.23
N LEU A 247 -14.13 -20.44 -7.47
CA LEU A 247 -14.83 -19.75 -6.38
C LEU A 247 -16.00 -18.96 -6.99
N SER A 248 -17.19 -19.09 -6.40
CA SER A 248 -18.38 -18.36 -6.85
C SER A 248 -18.18 -16.85 -6.68
N SER A 249 -18.99 -16.02 -7.34
CA SER A 249 -18.91 -14.57 -7.12
C SER A 249 -19.54 -14.20 -5.78
N GLY A 250 -18.83 -13.42 -4.95
CA GLY A 250 -19.29 -12.99 -3.64
C GLY A 250 -18.15 -12.74 -2.66
N THR A 251 -18.50 -12.40 -1.42
CA THR A 251 -17.52 -12.26 -0.33
C THR A 251 -17.40 -13.57 0.42
N HIS A 252 -16.27 -14.26 0.27
CA HIS A 252 -16.00 -15.52 0.95
C HIS A 252 -15.27 -15.26 2.26
N THR A 253 -15.69 -15.94 3.32
CA THR A 253 -14.83 -16.21 4.47
C THR A 253 -14.20 -17.56 4.26
N ILE A 254 -12.88 -17.57 4.04
CA ILE A 254 -12.10 -18.80 3.84
C ILE A 254 -11.52 -19.21 5.19
N THR A 255 -11.84 -20.43 5.62
CA THR A 255 -11.38 -20.99 6.89
C THR A 255 -10.46 -22.18 6.63
N ALA A 256 -9.24 -22.10 7.15
CA ALA A 256 -8.28 -23.20 7.24
C ALA A 256 -8.40 -23.84 8.63
N ARG A 257 -8.62 -25.15 8.69
CA ARG A 257 -8.77 -25.91 9.94
C ARG A 257 -7.82 -27.10 9.94
N ALA A 258 -7.08 -27.31 11.03
CA ALA A 258 -6.24 -28.50 11.23
C ALA A 258 -6.60 -29.19 12.55
N THR A 259 -6.56 -30.52 12.56
CA THR A 259 -6.81 -31.35 13.75
C THR A 259 -5.58 -32.19 14.04
N ASP A 260 -5.11 -32.15 15.29
CA ASP A 260 -3.92 -32.85 15.76
C ASP A 260 -4.17 -34.35 16.00
N SER A 261 -3.18 -35.09 16.51
CA SER A 261 -3.32 -36.51 16.83
C SER A 261 -4.18 -36.79 18.08
N SER A 262 -4.39 -35.77 18.92
CA SER A 262 -5.22 -35.81 20.13
C SER A 262 -6.66 -35.33 19.91
N ASN A 263 -7.06 -35.12 18.66
CA ASN A 263 -8.36 -34.58 18.24
C ASN A 263 -8.66 -33.13 18.67
N LEU A 264 -7.65 -32.34 19.03
CA LEU A 264 -7.79 -30.90 19.22
C LEU A 264 -7.71 -30.19 17.86
N THR A 265 -8.49 -29.14 17.70
CA THR A 265 -8.58 -28.39 16.45
C THR A 265 -8.14 -26.95 16.64
N GLY A 266 -7.30 -26.47 15.72
CA GLY A 266 -7.06 -25.04 15.49
C GLY A 266 -7.59 -24.59 14.13
N ALA A 267 -7.89 -23.30 14.01
CA ALA A 267 -8.37 -22.72 12.77
C ALA A 267 -7.94 -21.25 12.61
N ALA A 268 -7.84 -20.81 11.35
CA ALA A 268 -7.67 -19.42 10.96
C ALA A 268 -8.64 -19.09 9.82
N SER A 269 -9.06 -17.83 9.75
CA SER A 269 -9.98 -17.36 8.71
C SER A 269 -9.48 -16.05 8.09
N ILE A 270 -9.72 -15.90 6.78
CA ILE A 270 -9.54 -14.66 6.03
C ILE A 270 -10.82 -14.34 5.25
N THR A 271 -10.97 -13.09 4.83
CA THR A 271 -12.00 -12.70 3.86
C THR A 271 -11.38 -12.49 2.48
N LEU A 272 -12.10 -12.84 1.41
CA LEU A 272 -11.74 -12.46 0.04
C LEU A 272 -13.01 -12.18 -0.77
N ILE A 273 -12.88 -11.40 -1.84
CA ILE A 273 -14.01 -10.96 -2.67
C ILE A 273 -13.80 -11.46 -4.10
N VAL A 274 -14.80 -12.13 -4.65
CA VAL A 274 -14.82 -12.55 -6.06
C VAL A 274 -15.87 -11.73 -6.80
N LEU A 275 -15.43 -10.90 -7.75
CA LEU A 275 -16.29 -10.03 -8.55
C LEU A 275 -17.09 -10.85 -9.58
N PRO A 276 -18.35 -10.49 -9.87
CA PRO A 276 -19.16 -11.19 -10.87
C PRO A 276 -18.62 -11.02 -12.30
N TYR A 277 -18.92 -12.00 -13.16
CA TYR A 277 -18.63 -11.90 -14.59
C TYR A 277 -19.72 -11.10 -15.30
N PHE A 278 -19.36 -10.01 -15.98
CA PHE A 278 -20.26 -9.28 -16.86
C PHE A 278 -20.05 -9.73 -18.30
N THR A 279 -21.08 -10.28 -18.93
CA THR A 279 -21.07 -10.57 -20.37
C THR A 279 -21.41 -9.29 -21.13
N PRO A 280 -20.56 -8.80 -22.05
CA PRO A 280 -20.95 -7.66 -22.89
C PRO A 280 -22.10 -8.10 -23.80
N THR A 281 -23.30 -7.56 -23.54
CA THR A 281 -24.42 -7.73 -24.45
C THR A 281 -24.28 -6.69 -25.55
N PHE A 282 -23.84 -7.13 -26.74
CA PHE A 282 -23.88 -6.28 -27.92
C PHE A 282 -25.33 -6.18 -28.38
N THR A 283 -26.01 -5.08 -28.00
CA THR A 283 -27.29 -4.72 -28.62
C THR A 283 -26.97 -4.23 -30.04
N PRO A 284 -27.44 -4.89 -31.11
CA PRO A 284 -27.20 -4.41 -32.47
C PRO A 284 -27.95 -3.09 -32.69
N THR A 285 -27.20 -2.02 -32.97
CA THR A 285 -27.76 -0.73 -33.40
C THR A 285 -28.10 -0.82 -34.88
N GLU A 286 -29.39 -0.81 -35.21
CA GLU A 286 -29.90 -0.69 -36.59
C GLU A 286 -29.31 0.58 -37.25
N THR A 287 -28.56 0.38 -38.33
CA THR A 287 -27.94 1.47 -39.10
C THR A 287 -28.88 1.88 -40.24
N LEU A 288 -29.61 2.98 -40.08
CA LEU A 288 -30.42 3.53 -41.17
C LEU A 288 -29.52 4.22 -42.20
N THR A 289 -29.39 3.60 -43.38
CA THR A 289 -28.67 4.14 -44.53
C THR A 289 -29.66 4.84 -45.45
N GLY A 290 -29.74 6.16 -45.39
CA GLY A 290 -30.53 6.98 -46.31
C GLY A 290 -29.63 7.94 -47.10
N THR A 291 -29.41 7.64 -48.37
CA THR A 291 -28.76 8.56 -49.33
C THR A 291 -29.82 9.52 -49.88
N PRO A 292 -29.72 10.85 -49.71
CA PRO A 292 -30.62 11.78 -50.39
C PRO A 292 -30.14 12.02 -51.82
N THR A 293 -30.95 11.61 -52.80
CA THR A 293 -30.86 12.06 -54.19
C THR A 293 -31.56 13.42 -54.32
N PRO A 294 -30.91 14.50 -54.78
CA PRO A 294 -31.57 15.77 -55.00
C PRO A 294 -32.42 15.70 -56.28
N THR A 295 -33.72 15.95 -56.16
CA THR A 295 -34.63 16.20 -57.29
C THR A 295 -34.99 17.68 -57.24
N GLU A 296 -34.64 18.43 -58.29
CA GLU A 296 -35.09 19.82 -58.44
C GLU A 296 -36.60 19.88 -58.75
N THR A 297 -37.30 20.85 -58.17
CA THR A 297 -38.61 21.28 -58.67
C THR A 297 -38.79 22.78 -58.46
N ASN A 298 -39.08 23.47 -59.57
CA ASN A 298 -39.22 24.91 -59.72
C ASN A 298 -40.51 25.48 -59.06
N THR A 299 -40.35 26.57 -58.28
CA THR A 299 -41.04 27.91 -58.29
C THR A 299 -42.44 28.03 -58.95
N PRO A 300 -43.45 28.83 -58.47
CA PRO A 300 -43.36 30.15 -57.79
C PRO A 300 -44.29 30.47 -56.59
N THR A 301 -43.87 31.55 -55.92
CA THR A 301 -44.47 32.52 -54.99
C THR A 301 -45.93 32.97 -55.23
N ILE A 302 -46.71 33.17 -54.16
CA ILE A 302 -47.56 34.37 -53.98
C ILE A 302 -47.49 34.85 -52.51
N THR A 303 -47.13 36.13 -52.36
CA THR A 303 -47.11 36.93 -51.13
C THR A 303 -48.42 37.69 -51.01
N LEU A 304 -49.05 37.71 -49.81
CA LEU A 304 -49.92 38.80 -49.38
C LEU A 304 -49.72 39.08 -47.89
N THR A 305 -49.39 40.34 -47.59
CA THR A 305 -49.33 40.95 -46.26
C THR A 305 -50.47 41.97 -46.18
N PRO A 306 -51.20 42.06 -45.05
CA PRO A 306 -51.14 43.31 -44.27
C PRO A 306 -51.23 43.13 -42.74
N THR A 307 -50.58 44.08 -42.05
CA THR A 307 -50.50 44.43 -40.61
C THR A 307 -51.82 45.05 -40.04
N PRO A 308 -51.95 45.56 -38.78
CA PRO A 308 -51.66 45.08 -37.40
C PRO A 308 -52.85 45.18 -36.36
N GLY A 309 -52.86 44.29 -35.34
CA GLY A 309 -53.36 44.49 -33.93
C GLY A 309 -54.88 44.56 -33.62
N PRO A 310 -55.34 44.53 -32.34
CA PRO A 310 -54.76 44.08 -31.06
C PRO A 310 -55.57 42.98 -30.30
N SER A 311 -54.94 42.41 -29.25
CA SER A 311 -55.42 41.54 -28.14
C SER A 311 -56.82 41.91 -27.57
N PRO A 312 -57.71 41.01 -27.05
CA PRO A 312 -57.47 40.10 -25.90
C PRO A 312 -58.17 38.70 -25.85
N THR A 313 -57.64 37.83 -25.00
CA THR A 313 -58.12 36.49 -24.51
C THR A 313 -59.26 36.63 -23.47
N PRO A 314 -59.88 35.56 -22.89
CA PRO A 314 -60.22 34.17 -23.30
C PRO A 314 -61.77 33.97 -23.30
N THR A 315 -62.39 32.83 -23.67
CA THR A 315 -62.58 31.63 -22.81
C THR A 315 -63.60 30.68 -23.47
N THR A 316 -63.30 29.37 -23.46
CA THR A 316 -64.16 28.15 -23.54
C THR A 316 -65.13 27.96 -24.70
N THR A 317 -65.21 26.75 -25.28
CA THR A 317 -66.29 25.75 -25.04
C THR A 317 -66.16 24.50 -25.97
N PHE A 318 -66.67 23.35 -25.49
CA PHE A 318 -67.32 22.20 -26.17
C PHE A 318 -66.57 20.87 -26.45
N THR A 319 -67.11 19.83 -25.80
CA THR A 319 -67.31 18.39 -26.15
C THR A 319 -68.22 18.22 -27.40
N PRO A 320 -68.47 17.03 -28.04
CA PRO A 320 -68.00 15.64 -27.78
C PRO A 320 -67.68 14.72 -29.02
N THR A 321 -67.12 13.53 -28.72
CA THR A 321 -67.32 12.15 -29.30
C THR A 321 -67.15 11.82 -30.80
N ASP A 322 -66.19 10.94 -31.14
CA ASP A 322 -66.43 9.51 -31.45
C ASP A 322 -65.13 8.67 -31.53
N THR A 323 -65.26 7.36 -31.29
CA THR A 323 -64.27 6.29 -30.95
C THR A 323 -64.14 5.29 -32.15
N PRO A 324 -63.24 4.26 -32.26
CA PRO A 324 -61.88 3.89 -31.78
C PRO A 324 -60.93 3.58 -33.01
N PRO A 325 -59.96 2.62 -33.04
CA PRO A 325 -58.89 2.17 -32.13
C PRO A 325 -57.47 2.24 -32.77
N ALA A 326 -56.44 2.59 -31.99
CA ALA A 326 -55.06 2.06 -32.04
C ALA A 326 -54.18 2.94 -31.15
N THR A 327 -53.63 2.36 -30.08
CA THR A 327 -52.79 3.08 -29.12
C THR A 327 -51.34 3.07 -29.61
N ASP A 328 -51.03 3.94 -30.57
CA ASP A 328 -49.66 4.45 -30.73
C ASP A 328 -49.37 5.38 -29.56
N THR A 329 -48.57 4.91 -28.60
CA THR A 329 -48.16 5.73 -27.46
C THR A 329 -47.10 6.72 -27.95
N PRO A 330 -47.34 8.03 -27.82
CA PRO A 330 -46.42 9.05 -28.31
C PRO A 330 -45.09 9.00 -27.56
N THR A 331 -44.03 9.11 -28.35
CA THR A 331 -42.68 9.47 -27.97
C THR A 331 -42.70 10.54 -26.88
N ALA A 332 -42.32 10.15 -25.66
CA ALA A 332 -41.94 11.13 -24.64
C ALA A 332 -40.72 11.89 -25.17
N THR A 333 -40.91 13.18 -25.43
CA THR A 333 -39.83 14.14 -25.52
C THR A 333 -39.08 14.09 -24.18
N LEU A 334 -38.00 13.31 -24.13
CA LEU A 334 -37.06 13.40 -23.04
C LEU A 334 -36.41 14.77 -23.13
N THR A 335 -36.75 15.61 -22.15
CA THR A 335 -35.97 16.77 -21.74
C THR A 335 -34.49 16.44 -21.86
N PRO A 336 -33.61 17.31 -22.41
CA PRO A 336 -32.18 17.03 -22.42
C PRO A 336 -31.73 16.79 -20.98
N THR A 337 -31.56 15.52 -20.61
CA THR A 337 -30.95 15.14 -19.35
C THR A 337 -29.56 15.71 -19.42
N ALA A 338 -29.23 16.56 -18.44
CA ALA A 338 -27.93 17.18 -18.32
C ALA A 338 -26.85 16.13 -18.61
N THR A 339 -25.97 16.44 -19.55
CA THR A 339 -24.76 15.67 -19.83
C THR A 339 -24.17 15.24 -18.50
N GLU A 340 -24.19 13.93 -18.20
CA GLU A 340 -23.46 13.35 -17.09
C GLU A 340 -22.01 13.77 -17.29
N THR A 341 -21.62 14.81 -16.56
CA THR A 341 -20.23 15.19 -16.35
C THR A 341 -19.56 13.92 -15.86
N PRO A 342 -18.42 13.49 -16.43
CA PRO A 342 -17.79 12.21 -16.11
C PRO A 342 -17.83 12.04 -14.59
N THR A 343 -18.60 11.05 -14.12
CA THR A 343 -18.72 10.76 -12.70
C THR A 343 -17.28 10.64 -12.22
N PRO A 344 -16.84 11.49 -11.27
CA PRO A 344 -15.47 11.42 -10.79
C PRO A 344 -15.22 9.97 -10.44
N THR A 345 -14.18 9.37 -11.05
CA THR A 345 -13.58 8.12 -10.60
C THR A 345 -13.72 8.07 -9.09
N PRO A 346 -14.25 7.01 -8.46
CA PRO A 346 -14.37 6.97 -7.01
C PRO A 346 -12.99 7.25 -6.45
N THR A 347 -12.78 8.51 -6.08
CA THR A 347 -11.64 8.95 -5.32
C THR A 347 -11.79 8.10 -4.09
N PHE A 348 -10.84 7.17 -3.90
CA PHE A 348 -10.68 6.45 -2.64
C PHE A 348 -10.95 7.48 -1.57
N THR A 349 -12.14 7.42 -0.97
CA THR A 349 -12.42 8.28 0.15
C THR A 349 -11.54 7.64 1.19
N PRO A 350 -10.40 8.25 1.57
CA PRO A 350 -9.48 7.63 2.49
C PRO A 350 -10.32 7.24 3.68
N LEU A 351 -10.25 5.96 4.08
CA LEU A 351 -10.98 5.49 5.24
C LEU A 351 -10.73 6.52 6.34
N PRO A 352 -11.77 7.17 6.89
CA PRO A 352 -11.59 8.33 7.75
C PRO A 352 -10.66 7.94 8.88
N CYS A 353 -9.76 8.84 9.26
CA CYS A 353 -8.82 8.50 10.32
C CYS A 353 -9.59 8.05 11.57
N GLN A 354 -9.34 6.82 12.01
CA GLN A 354 -9.98 6.24 13.20
C GLN A 354 -9.27 6.62 14.50
N ILE A 355 -8.30 7.54 14.41
CA ILE A 355 -7.67 8.17 15.56
C ILE A 355 -8.40 9.47 15.86
N ASP A 356 -9.09 9.51 16.99
CA ASP A 356 -9.82 10.66 17.49
C ASP A 356 -8.91 11.52 18.38
N PRO A 357 -8.83 12.85 18.16
CA PRO A 357 -8.06 13.76 19.00
C PRO A 357 -8.59 13.90 20.44
N GLY A 358 -9.75 13.35 20.80
CA GLY A 358 -10.26 13.40 22.18
C GLY A 358 -10.20 14.80 22.80
N THR A 359 -9.81 14.89 24.07
CA THR A 359 -9.77 16.16 24.82
C THR A 359 -8.34 16.68 25.01
N ALA A 360 -8.13 17.99 24.85
CA ALA A 360 -6.92 18.68 25.32
C ALA A 360 -7.12 19.29 26.71
N SER A 361 -6.05 19.27 27.52
CA SER A 361 -5.99 19.97 28.82
C SER A 361 -4.70 20.79 28.94
N ARG A 362 -4.79 21.96 29.56
CA ARG A 362 -3.68 22.90 29.76
C ARG A 362 -3.39 23.12 31.24
N ALA A 363 -2.13 22.95 31.61
CA ALA A 363 -1.54 23.32 32.89
C ALA A 363 -0.52 24.47 32.68
N ALA A 364 0.02 25.02 33.77
CA ALA A 364 0.93 26.17 33.74
C ALA A 364 2.21 25.93 32.90
N SER A 365 2.69 24.69 32.86
CA SER A 365 3.95 24.27 32.22
C SER A 365 3.81 23.02 31.33
N LYS A 366 2.57 22.57 31.07
CA LYS A 366 2.29 21.36 30.30
C LYS A 366 0.96 21.45 29.57
N ILE A 367 0.92 21.00 28.32
CA ILE A 367 -0.33 20.71 27.62
C ILE A 367 -0.37 19.22 27.35
N THR A 368 -1.57 18.63 27.47
CA THR A 368 -1.79 17.21 27.22
C THR A 368 -2.94 17.04 26.25
N TRP A 369 -2.73 16.20 25.25
CA TRP A 369 -3.69 15.85 24.22
C TRP A 369 -3.98 14.36 24.30
N ARG A 370 -5.22 13.99 24.60
CA ARG A 370 -5.68 12.60 24.70
C ARG A 370 -6.10 12.03 23.35
N ILE A 371 -5.33 11.11 22.81
CA ILE A 371 -5.60 10.38 21.57
C ILE A 371 -6.35 9.08 21.86
N VAL A 372 -7.41 8.80 21.10
CA VAL A 372 -8.17 7.53 21.19
C VAL A 372 -8.12 6.80 19.84
N ASN A 373 -7.74 5.52 19.85
CA ASN A 373 -7.86 4.68 18.65
C ASN A 373 -9.20 3.94 18.65
N ASN A 374 -10.14 4.43 17.83
CA ASN A 374 -11.45 3.81 17.62
C ASN A 374 -11.42 2.74 16.51
N GLY A 375 -10.27 2.55 15.87
CA GLY A 375 -10.08 1.62 14.76
C GLY A 375 -9.68 0.22 15.20
N PRO A 376 -9.85 -0.77 14.30
CA PRO A 376 -9.50 -2.17 14.57
C PRO A 376 -8.00 -2.48 14.40
N TYR A 377 -7.21 -1.50 13.95
CA TYR A 377 -5.78 -1.66 13.64
C TYR A 377 -4.93 -0.83 14.59
N SER A 378 -3.68 -1.23 14.80
CA SER A 378 -2.70 -0.44 15.54
C SER A 378 -2.17 0.71 14.69
N TYR A 379 -1.94 1.85 15.34
CA TYR A 379 -1.38 3.04 14.71
C TYR A 379 -0.13 3.51 15.44
N THR A 380 0.90 3.82 14.67
CA THR A 380 2.17 4.31 15.16
C THR A 380 2.29 5.83 14.93
N LEU A 381 2.64 6.60 15.97
CA LEU A 381 2.92 8.04 15.81
C LEU A 381 4.19 8.24 14.98
N PHE A 382 4.05 8.85 13.81
CA PHE A 382 5.14 9.05 12.86
C PHE A 382 5.74 10.45 12.93
N ARG A 383 4.88 11.48 12.98
CA ARG A 383 5.31 12.89 12.99
C ARG A 383 4.39 13.72 13.88
N LEU A 384 4.97 14.70 14.56
CA LEU A 384 4.23 15.71 15.32
C LEU A 384 4.69 17.12 14.91
N THR A 385 3.77 17.93 14.41
CA THR A 385 4.01 19.34 14.08
C THR A 385 3.19 20.21 15.02
N THR A 386 3.85 21.03 15.81
CA THR A 386 3.20 21.88 16.82
C THR A 386 3.60 23.33 16.58
N PRO A 387 2.71 24.18 16.06
CA PRO A 387 2.98 25.59 15.97
C PRO A 387 2.84 26.21 17.37
N TRP A 388 3.91 26.80 17.86
CA TRP A 388 3.92 27.51 19.13
C TRP A 388 4.74 28.78 19.00
N SER A 389 4.40 29.78 19.79
CA SER A 389 5.10 31.06 19.85
C SER A 389 5.34 31.43 21.30
N LEU A 390 6.51 31.98 21.58
CA LEU A 390 6.87 32.48 22.90
C LEU A 390 7.43 33.89 22.83
N ILE A 391 7.03 34.67 23.83
CA ILE A 391 7.82 35.77 24.38
C ILE A 391 8.58 35.18 25.58
N GLY A 392 9.80 34.68 25.37
CA GLY A 392 10.76 34.35 26.44
C GLY A 392 10.75 32.94 27.05
N GLY A 393 10.05 31.96 26.50
CA GLY A 393 10.07 30.55 26.96
C GLY A 393 10.78 29.59 26.00
N LYS A 394 10.87 28.31 26.37
CA LYS A 394 11.41 27.23 25.52
C LYS A 394 10.64 25.92 25.71
N LEU A 395 10.42 25.19 24.61
CA LEU A 395 9.87 23.83 24.68
C LEU A 395 10.97 22.88 25.15
N ASN A 396 10.70 22.14 26.22
CA ASN A 396 11.70 21.31 26.89
C ASN A 396 11.54 19.83 26.63
N GLN A 397 10.30 19.37 26.48
CA GLN A 397 10.04 17.95 26.40
C GLN A 397 8.75 17.66 25.63
N VAL A 398 8.80 16.60 24.82
CA VAL A 398 7.64 15.99 24.16
C VAL A 398 7.48 14.57 24.69
N GLN A 399 6.25 14.20 25.04
CA GLN A 399 5.88 12.89 25.60
C GLN A 399 4.79 12.22 24.75
N PHE A 400 4.79 10.89 24.75
CA PHE A 400 3.69 10.08 24.24
C PHE A 400 3.41 8.92 25.18
N GLY A 401 2.22 8.93 25.80
CA GLY A 401 1.93 8.12 26.97
C GLY A 401 2.97 8.36 28.08
N ALA A 402 3.61 7.29 28.54
CA ALA A 402 4.67 7.36 29.55
C ALA A 402 6.07 7.61 28.96
N ALA A 403 6.22 7.54 27.63
CA ALA A 403 7.51 7.68 26.98
C ALA A 403 7.87 9.15 26.73
N THR A 404 9.15 9.47 26.89
CA THR A 404 9.67 10.78 26.50
C THR A 404 10.21 10.68 25.09
N LEU A 405 9.49 11.30 24.16
CA LEU A 405 9.85 11.27 22.75
C LEU A 405 10.95 12.26 22.40
N TRP A 406 11.06 13.39 23.09
CA TRP A 406 12.12 14.36 22.84
C TRP A 406 12.42 15.18 24.10
N ILE A 407 13.69 15.57 24.28
CA ILE A 407 14.14 16.50 25.32
C ILE A 407 15.08 17.50 24.66
N GLY A 408 14.91 18.78 24.97
CA GLY A 408 15.81 19.81 24.49
C GLY A 408 15.48 21.19 25.03
N ASN A 409 15.89 22.20 24.27
CA ASN A 409 15.67 23.61 24.59
C ASN A 409 15.32 24.34 23.28
N ASP A 410 14.18 24.01 22.71
CA ASP A 410 13.77 24.63 21.45
C ASP A 410 13.19 26.03 21.74
N THR A 411 13.70 27.02 21.02
CA THR A 411 13.32 28.43 21.08
C THR A 411 12.68 28.91 19.76
N SER A 412 12.47 28.01 18.82
CA SER A 412 11.95 28.29 17.48
C SER A 412 10.42 28.45 17.51
N ALA A 413 9.89 29.38 16.70
CA ALA A 413 8.44 29.53 16.56
C ALA A 413 7.86 28.36 15.74
N GLY A 414 7.41 27.33 16.46
CA GLY A 414 6.89 26.10 15.89
C GLY A 414 7.99 25.06 15.63
N SER A 415 7.63 23.80 15.86
CA SER A 415 8.57 22.68 15.80
C SER A 415 7.92 21.48 15.13
N THR A 416 8.71 20.73 14.36
CA THR A 416 8.32 19.42 13.84
C THR A 416 9.25 18.35 14.41
N PHE A 417 8.65 17.29 14.92
CA PHE A 417 9.32 16.12 15.48
C PHE A 417 9.00 14.90 14.64
N GLY A 418 10.02 14.08 14.36
CA GLY A 418 9.87 12.91 13.50
C GLY A 418 11.22 12.34 13.05
N PRO A 419 11.21 11.34 12.15
CA PRO A 419 12.41 10.65 11.70
C PRO A 419 13.19 11.36 10.59
N ALA A 420 12.71 12.49 10.04
CA ALA A 420 13.38 13.13 8.92
C ALA A 420 14.55 14.04 9.36
N ALA A 421 15.55 14.20 8.48
CA ALA A 421 16.78 14.95 8.80
C ALA A 421 16.58 16.46 9.08
N ALA A 422 15.43 17.02 8.71
CA ALA A 422 15.06 18.43 8.96
C ALA A 422 14.14 18.61 10.20
N GLU A 423 13.95 17.55 10.99
CA GLU A 423 13.07 17.52 12.15
C GLU A 423 13.87 17.34 13.44
N TYR A 424 13.28 17.71 14.58
CA TYR A 424 13.81 17.30 15.88
C TYR A 424 13.62 15.78 16.02
N ILE A 425 14.73 15.05 15.89
CA ILE A 425 14.76 13.59 15.92
C ILE A 425 14.28 13.10 17.30
N TRP A 426 13.43 12.08 17.29
CA TRP A 426 12.99 11.42 18.52
C TRP A 426 14.18 10.86 19.33
N SER A 427 14.05 10.89 20.65
CA SER A 427 15.03 10.40 21.61
C SER A 427 15.36 8.93 21.33
N PRO A 428 16.65 8.55 21.33
CA PRO A 428 17.06 7.15 21.16
C PRO A 428 16.63 6.26 22.34
N PHE A 429 16.22 6.86 23.46
CA PHE A 429 15.66 6.18 24.64
C PHE A 429 14.14 6.04 24.60
N ALA A 430 13.47 6.53 23.55
CA ALA A 430 12.15 6.06 23.18
C ALA A 430 12.40 4.81 22.31
N PRO A 431 12.37 3.59 22.89
CA PRO A 431 12.57 2.39 22.12
C PRO A 431 11.43 2.35 21.11
N ASP A 432 11.84 2.41 19.86
CA ASP A 432 11.00 2.39 18.69
C ASP A 432 10.21 3.69 18.44
N TYR A 433 10.27 4.11 17.19
CA TYR A 433 9.28 5.00 16.57
C TYR A 433 7.84 4.46 16.70
N THR A 434 7.64 3.29 17.30
CA THR A 434 6.39 2.58 17.52
C THR A 434 5.98 2.68 18.98
N LEU A 435 5.28 3.73 19.35
CA LEU A 435 4.33 3.60 20.46
C LEU A 435 2.97 3.36 19.83
N PRO A 436 2.62 2.10 19.57
CA PRO A 436 1.36 1.80 18.94
C PRO A 436 0.22 2.20 19.87
N VAL A 437 -0.74 2.94 19.33
CA VAL A 437 -2.08 2.99 19.90
C VAL A 437 -2.80 1.79 19.35
N GLY A 438 -2.87 0.71 20.13
CA GLY A 438 -3.62 -0.49 19.75
C GLY A 438 -5.14 -0.21 19.70
N PRO A 439 -5.94 -1.13 19.16
CA PRO A 439 -7.39 -0.97 19.09
C PRO A 439 -8.01 -0.69 20.47
N GLY A 440 -8.82 0.37 20.57
CA GLY A 440 -9.47 0.80 21.83
C GLY A 440 -8.52 1.41 22.86
N GLN A 441 -7.23 1.56 22.56
CA GLN A 441 -6.27 2.17 23.47
C GLN A 441 -6.35 3.69 23.44
N VAL A 442 -5.98 4.28 24.58
CA VAL A 442 -5.86 5.73 24.74
C VAL A 442 -4.40 6.06 25.09
N LYS A 443 -3.85 7.08 24.43
CA LYS A 443 -2.50 7.59 24.70
C LYS A 443 -2.50 9.11 24.71
N ASP A 444 -1.65 9.69 25.55
CA ASP A 444 -1.57 11.14 25.71
C ASP A 444 -0.31 11.70 25.02
N ILE A 445 -0.44 12.71 24.17
CA ILE A 445 0.68 13.53 23.69
C ILE A 445 0.87 14.69 24.68
N GLY A 446 2.06 14.82 25.25
CA GLY A 446 2.39 15.88 26.21
C GLY A 446 3.46 16.83 25.68
N LEU A 447 3.23 18.15 25.77
CA LEU A 447 4.26 19.17 25.53
C LEU A 447 4.55 19.89 26.85
N ILE A 448 5.81 19.95 27.26
CA ILE A 448 6.23 20.50 28.55
C ILE A 448 7.26 21.61 28.33
N TRP A 449 7.09 22.72 29.05
CA TRP A 449 7.93 23.92 28.98
C TRP A 449 8.21 24.48 30.38
N ASN A 450 9.23 25.33 30.50
CA ASN A 450 9.73 25.79 31.80
C ASN A 450 9.16 27.14 32.31
N LEU A 451 8.55 27.97 31.46
CA LEU A 451 8.08 29.33 31.81
C LEU A 451 6.63 29.56 31.41
N ALA A 452 5.80 30.10 32.32
CA ALA A 452 4.41 30.44 32.03
C ALA A 452 4.35 31.55 30.96
N GLY A 453 3.60 31.31 29.87
CA GLY A 453 3.47 32.29 28.76
C GLY A 453 3.49 31.71 27.34
N MET A 454 3.65 30.39 27.19
CA MET A 454 3.60 29.72 25.89
C MET A 454 2.19 29.81 25.27
N SER A 455 2.13 30.28 24.03
CA SER A 455 0.92 30.33 23.22
C SER A 455 1.06 29.35 22.05
N PHE A 456 0.01 28.57 21.79
CA PHE A 456 -0.05 27.67 20.64
C PHE A 456 -0.81 28.37 19.52
N GLY A 457 -0.10 28.71 18.44
CA GLY A 457 -0.64 29.47 17.33
C GLY A 457 -1.17 28.53 16.25
N GLY A 458 -2.45 28.18 16.30
CA GLY A 458 -3.08 27.31 15.30
C GLY A 458 -3.00 25.81 15.62
N PRO A 459 -3.48 24.96 14.71
CA PRO A 459 -3.64 23.53 14.98
C PRO A 459 -2.31 22.80 15.08
N SER A 460 -2.15 21.99 16.13
CA SER A 460 -1.09 20.98 16.18
C SER A 460 -1.53 19.73 15.45
N ILE A 461 -0.63 19.16 14.65
CA ILE A 461 -0.92 18.03 13.76
C ILE A 461 -0.06 16.84 14.16
N ALA A 462 -0.70 15.74 14.54
CA ALA A 462 -0.05 14.44 14.70
C ALA A 462 -0.36 13.56 13.50
N VAL A 463 0.67 12.95 12.91
CA VAL A 463 0.55 12.00 11.81
C VAL A 463 0.84 10.61 12.34
N PHE A 464 -0.08 9.69 12.11
CA PHE A 464 0.01 8.28 12.45
C PHE A 464 0.14 7.42 11.20
N ILE A 465 0.81 6.28 11.29
CA ILE A 465 0.85 5.25 10.25
C ILE A 465 0.09 4.03 10.76
N ASN A 466 -0.82 3.49 9.95
CA ASN A 466 -1.47 2.22 10.24
C ASN A 466 -0.46 1.09 10.04
N ASP A 467 -0.20 0.30 11.08
CA ASP A 467 0.83 -0.75 11.06
C ASP A 467 0.50 -1.93 10.14
N SER A 468 -0.78 -2.10 9.78
CA SER A 468 -1.26 -3.17 8.90
C SER A 468 -1.31 -2.79 7.42
N THR A 469 -1.62 -1.52 7.12
CA THR A 469 -1.81 -1.06 5.73
C THR A 469 -0.70 -0.12 5.24
N GLY A 470 0.12 0.42 6.15
CA GLY A 470 1.12 1.45 5.85
C GLY A 470 0.53 2.82 5.49
N THR A 471 -0.80 2.99 5.54
CA THR A 471 -1.46 4.26 5.21
C THR A 471 -1.28 5.26 6.34
N THR A 472 -1.00 6.51 5.99
CA THR A 472 -0.94 7.61 6.95
C THR A 472 -2.32 8.18 7.25
N CYS A 473 -2.53 8.55 8.51
CA CYS A 473 -3.61 9.39 8.97
C CYS A 473 -3.00 10.63 9.63
N SER A 474 -3.64 11.79 9.53
CA SER A 474 -3.33 12.93 10.39
C SER A 474 -4.52 13.30 11.28
N VAL A 475 -4.21 13.77 12.47
CA VAL A 475 -5.16 14.32 13.42
C VAL A 475 -4.70 15.72 13.79
N SER A 476 -5.64 16.65 13.80
CA SER A 476 -5.42 18.04 14.16
C SER A 476 -6.09 18.31 15.51
N ILE A 477 -5.39 19.02 16.40
CA ILE A 477 -5.98 19.55 17.61
C ILE A 477 -5.75 21.05 17.70
N ILE A 478 -6.82 21.77 18.03
CA ILE A 478 -6.76 23.19 18.38
C ILE A 478 -6.72 23.25 19.89
N PHE A 479 -5.64 23.81 20.42
CA PHE A 479 -5.54 24.06 21.84
C PHE A 479 -6.35 25.31 22.21
N PRO A 480 -7.13 25.27 23.31
CA PRO A 480 -7.95 26.41 23.76
C PRO A 480 -7.11 27.56 24.33
#